data_AF-A0A7S2RYN1-F1
#
_entry.id   AF-A0A7S2RYN1-F1
#
_cell.length_a   1.000
_cell.length_b   1.000
_cell.length_c   1.000
_cell.angle_alpha   90.00
_cell.angle_beta   90.00
_cell.angle_gamma   90.00
#
_symmetry.space_group_name_H-M   'P 1'
#
loop_
_entity.id
_entity.type
_entity.pdbx_description
1 polymer ?
#
loop_
_entity_poly.entity_id
_entity_poly.type
_entity_poly.pdbx_seq_one_letter_code
_entity_poly.pdbx_strand_id
1 'polypeptide(L)'
;MEQYLKDMRLDNLFSELVEELLVKAPNNPVSFMIDHLFTHYPDQAQGSSFAKTFPNAMNAVGGGVPLTGISEQSRFIKEERGSEEEDDDDVPRDEQDDPFSKQEYFEHKGERRLAISTKHLADLDKIDENNYGNWDLGSEDYEFIMDRIRRHSFFSSLQEYQLSTIAKAFKVSKHKLDALVYMKGDHDEKADCFYLVNNGFIG
;
A
#
# COMPACT_ATOMS: atom_id res chain seq x y z
N MET A 1 -7.89 -35.44 22.92
CA MET A 1 -7.61 -34.35 21.97
C MET A 1 -6.10 -34.20 21.75
N GLU A 2 -5.30 -34.07 22.82
CA GLU A 2 -3.83 -34.01 22.73
C GLU A 2 -3.17 -35.21 22.05
N GLN A 3 -3.70 -36.43 22.25
CA GLN A 3 -3.20 -37.63 21.59
C GLN A 3 -3.35 -37.57 20.05
N TYR A 4 -4.48 -37.02 19.57
CA TYR A 4 -4.77 -36.90 18.14
C TYR A 4 -3.87 -35.85 17.44
N LEU A 5 -3.55 -34.75 18.15
CA LEU A 5 -2.61 -33.73 17.68
C LEU A 5 -1.19 -34.30 17.53
N LYS A 6 -0.76 -35.13 18.50
CA LYS A 6 0.52 -35.85 18.44
C LYS A 6 0.57 -36.92 17.36
N ASP A 7 -0.50 -37.70 17.22
CA ASP A 7 -0.57 -38.80 16.25
C ASP A 7 -0.61 -38.28 14.80
N MET A 8 -1.21 -37.10 14.56
CA MET A 8 -1.22 -36.46 13.24
C MET A 8 -0.01 -35.56 12.95
N ARG A 9 0.95 -35.42 13.88
CA ARG A 9 2.13 -34.57 13.74
C ARG A 9 1.82 -33.10 13.36
N LEU A 10 0.66 -32.60 13.79
CA LEU A 10 0.19 -31.27 13.40
C LEU A 10 1.10 -30.16 13.94
N ASP A 11 1.69 -30.35 15.13
CA ASP A 11 2.60 -29.37 15.74
C ASP A 11 3.83 -29.10 14.85
N ASN A 12 4.37 -30.14 14.20
CA ASN A 12 5.51 -30.00 13.31
C ASN A 12 5.13 -29.28 12.00
N LEU A 13 3.96 -29.61 11.44
CA LEU A 13 3.42 -28.95 10.25
C LEU A 13 3.23 -27.45 10.49
N PHE A 14 2.58 -27.08 11.60
CA PHE A 14 2.36 -25.68 11.94
C PHE A 14 3.67 -24.94 12.17
N SER A 15 4.64 -25.57 12.85
CA SER A 15 5.96 -24.96 13.07
C SER A 15 6.67 -24.68 11.76
N GLU A 16 6.71 -25.64 10.84
CA GLU A 16 7.38 -25.51 9.54
C GLU A 16 6.71 -24.44 8.66
N LEU A 17 5.38 -24.43 8.61
CA LEU A 17 4.62 -23.46 7.82
C LEU A 17 4.75 -22.03 8.37
N VAL A 18 4.77 -21.86 9.69
CA VAL A 18 5.03 -20.54 10.31
C VAL A 18 6.46 -20.09 10.08
N GLU A 19 7.44 -20.99 10.17
CA GLU A 19 8.84 -20.68 9.87
C GLU A 19 8.99 -20.19 8.43
N GLU A 20 8.38 -20.89 7.46
CA GLU A 20 8.40 -20.46 6.05
C GLU A 20 7.65 -19.14 5.81
N LEU A 21 6.53 -18.90 6.48
CA LEU A 21 5.81 -17.63 6.41
C LEU A 21 6.65 -16.46 6.91
N LEU A 22 7.39 -16.64 8.01
CA LEU A 22 8.25 -15.62 8.57
C LEU A 22 9.49 -15.36 7.70
N VAL A 23 10.05 -16.42 7.09
CA VAL A 23 11.22 -16.31 6.21
C VAL A 23 10.85 -15.67 4.86
N LYS A 24 9.76 -16.11 4.24
CA LYS A 24 9.37 -15.65 2.89
C LYS A 24 8.54 -14.36 2.94
N ALA A 25 7.93 -14.04 4.09
CA ALA A 25 7.08 -12.87 4.31
C ALA A 25 6.16 -12.56 3.11
N PRO A 26 5.36 -13.53 2.64
CA PRO A 26 4.55 -13.36 1.43
C PRO A 26 3.48 -12.27 1.65
N ASN A 27 3.21 -11.49 0.60
CA ASN A 27 2.20 -10.42 0.62
C ASN A 27 0.79 -10.95 0.97
N ASN A 28 0.51 -12.22 0.64
CA ASN A 28 -0.73 -12.91 1.01
C ASN A 28 -0.39 -14.21 1.76
N PRO A 29 -0.43 -14.21 3.10
CA PRO A 29 -0.09 -15.39 3.89
C PRO A 29 -1.09 -16.53 3.69
N VAL A 30 -2.37 -16.24 3.42
CA VAL A 30 -3.40 -17.28 3.24
C VAL A 30 -3.17 -18.08 1.96
N SER A 31 -2.91 -17.39 0.83
CA SER A 31 -2.59 -18.08 -0.42
C SER A 31 -1.33 -18.93 -0.28
N PHE A 32 -0.30 -18.40 0.38
CA PHE A 32 0.94 -19.13 0.60
C PHE A 32 0.74 -20.39 1.43
N MET A 33 -0.08 -20.33 2.50
CA MET A 33 -0.40 -21.50 3.33
C MET A 33 -1.13 -22.58 2.51
N ILE A 34 -2.06 -22.19 1.66
CA ILE A 34 -2.80 -23.12 0.80
C ILE A 34 -1.82 -23.83 -0.15
N ASP A 35 -0.99 -23.07 -0.86
CA ASP A 35 -0.02 -23.61 -1.81
C ASP A 35 0.99 -24.54 -1.12
N HIS A 36 1.46 -24.16 0.06
CA HIS A 36 2.37 -24.96 0.88
C HIS A 36 1.74 -26.30 1.28
N LEU A 37 0.50 -26.29 1.76
CA LEU A 37 -0.23 -27.51 2.13
C LEU A 37 -0.47 -28.44 0.94
N PHE A 38 -0.85 -27.90 -0.22
CA PHE A 38 -1.06 -28.72 -1.43
C PHE A 38 0.24 -29.29 -2.01
N THR A 39 1.36 -28.58 -1.85
CA THR A 39 2.67 -29.00 -2.37
C THR A 39 3.31 -30.06 -1.48
N HIS A 40 3.29 -29.87 -0.16
CA HIS A 40 4.01 -30.72 0.78
C HIS A 40 3.15 -31.83 1.37
N TYR A 41 1.81 -31.69 1.38
CA TYR A 41 0.87 -32.65 1.97
C TYR A 41 -0.34 -32.94 1.05
N PRO A 42 -0.11 -33.36 -0.21
CA PRO A 42 -1.19 -33.56 -1.19
C PRO A 42 -2.24 -34.57 -0.71
N ASP A 43 -1.82 -35.64 -0.04
CA ASP A 43 -2.70 -36.70 0.45
C ASP A 43 -3.72 -36.19 1.49
N GLN A 44 -3.32 -35.19 2.28
CA GLN A 44 -4.17 -34.57 3.32
C GLN A 44 -5.02 -33.44 2.75
N ALA A 45 -4.49 -32.69 1.79
CA ALA A 45 -5.17 -31.56 1.17
C ALA A 45 -6.31 -32.00 0.23
N GLN A 46 -6.12 -33.10 -0.52
CA GLN A 46 -7.09 -33.60 -1.51
C GLN A 46 -8.39 -34.17 -0.90
N GLY A 47 -8.34 -34.70 0.33
CA GLY A 47 -9.50 -35.26 1.02
C GLY A 47 -10.43 -34.21 1.64
N SER A 48 -10.00 -32.94 1.68
CA SER A 48 -10.74 -31.87 2.35
C SER A 48 -11.85 -31.29 1.45
N SER A 49 -12.97 -30.88 2.05
CA SER A 49 -14.03 -30.15 1.33
C SER A 49 -13.52 -28.89 0.62
N PHE A 50 -12.35 -28.37 1.03
CA PHE A 50 -11.68 -27.22 0.44
C PHE A 50 -11.21 -27.48 -1.00
N ALA A 51 -10.73 -28.69 -1.31
CA ALA A 51 -10.33 -29.07 -2.67
C ALA A 51 -11.51 -29.06 -3.66
N LYS A 52 -12.75 -29.25 -3.16
CA LYS A 52 -13.97 -29.15 -3.97
C LYS A 52 -14.37 -27.70 -4.25
N THR A 53 -14.07 -26.77 -3.35
CA THR A 53 -14.37 -25.35 -3.49
C THR A 53 -13.34 -24.62 -4.36
N PHE A 54 -12.10 -25.11 -4.42
CA PHE A 54 -11.01 -24.50 -5.19
C PHE A 54 -10.32 -25.51 -6.13
N PRO A 55 -11.04 -26.03 -7.15
CA PRO A 55 -10.49 -27.06 -8.05
C PRO A 55 -9.30 -26.57 -8.89
N ASN A 56 -9.15 -25.24 -9.06
CA ASN A 56 -8.06 -24.65 -9.85
C ASN A 56 -6.70 -24.63 -9.15
N ALA A 57 -6.61 -24.96 -7.84
CA ALA A 57 -5.31 -25.07 -7.15
C ALA A 57 -4.47 -26.26 -7.66
N MET A 58 -5.10 -27.31 -8.21
CA MET A 58 -4.39 -28.52 -8.67
C MET A 58 -3.73 -28.37 -10.05
N ASN A 59 -4.16 -27.41 -10.89
CA ASN A 59 -3.57 -27.21 -12.22
C ASN A 59 -2.27 -26.36 -12.20
N ALA A 60 -1.82 -25.92 -11.03
CA ALA A 60 -0.59 -25.12 -10.87
C ALA A 60 0.69 -25.97 -10.68
N VAL A 61 0.61 -27.30 -10.72
CA VAL A 61 1.76 -28.20 -10.43
C VAL A 61 2.79 -28.29 -11.58
N GLY A 62 2.61 -27.56 -12.69
CA GLY A 62 3.51 -27.65 -13.86
C GLY A 62 4.20 -26.37 -14.31
N GLY A 63 3.84 -25.20 -13.78
CA GLY A 63 4.42 -23.96 -14.29
C GLY A 63 3.88 -22.71 -13.61
N GLY A 64 4.65 -22.19 -12.66
CA GLY A 64 4.93 -20.77 -12.40
C GLY A 64 3.85 -19.68 -12.51
N VAL A 65 2.56 -19.98 -12.50
CA VAL A 65 1.51 -18.95 -12.47
C VAL A 65 1.07 -18.73 -11.02
N PRO A 66 1.37 -17.59 -10.39
CA PRO A 66 0.90 -17.30 -9.03
C PRO A 66 -0.63 -17.15 -9.04
N LEU A 67 -1.28 -17.73 -8.02
CA LEU A 67 -2.71 -17.57 -7.71
C LEU A 67 -3.00 -16.13 -7.23
N THR A 68 -2.96 -15.15 -8.14
CA THR A 68 -3.40 -13.77 -7.86
C THR A 68 -4.93 -13.61 -7.96
N GLY A 69 -5.66 -14.65 -8.38
CA GLY A 69 -7.09 -14.58 -8.68
C GLY A 69 -8.07 -14.91 -7.54
N ILE A 70 -7.64 -15.27 -6.33
CA ILE A 70 -8.57 -15.74 -5.27
C ILE A 70 -9.13 -14.59 -4.39
N SER A 71 -8.72 -13.34 -4.60
CA SER A 71 -9.08 -12.24 -3.69
C SER A 71 -10.51 -11.68 -3.87
N GLU A 72 -11.26 -12.02 -4.92
CA GLU A 72 -12.56 -11.37 -5.19
C GLU A 72 -13.81 -12.26 -5.01
N GLN A 73 -13.69 -13.58 -4.84
CA GLN A 73 -14.88 -14.45 -4.75
C GLN A 73 -15.39 -14.73 -3.32
N SER A 74 -14.77 -14.18 -2.27
CA SER A 74 -15.16 -14.44 -0.87
C SER A 74 -16.24 -13.52 -0.30
N ARG A 75 -16.96 -12.74 -1.13
CA ARG A 75 -18.05 -11.84 -0.68
C ARG A 75 -19.47 -12.42 -0.74
N PHE A 76 -19.67 -13.69 -1.07
CA PHE A 76 -20.99 -14.32 -1.04
C PHE A 76 -20.99 -15.62 -0.23
N ILE A 77 -20.93 -15.49 1.10
CA ILE A 77 -21.61 -16.46 1.97
C ILE A 77 -22.87 -15.75 2.45
N LYS A 78 -23.92 -15.87 1.63
CA LYS A 78 -25.29 -15.49 1.97
C LYS A 78 -25.81 -16.57 2.91
N GLU A 79 -26.14 -16.18 4.15
CA GLU A 79 -26.84 -17.04 5.10
C GLU A 79 -28.12 -17.59 4.45
N GLU A 80 -28.22 -18.93 4.37
CA GLU A 80 -29.46 -19.62 4.04
C GLU A 80 -30.50 -19.35 5.13
N ARG A 81 -31.48 -18.49 4.82
CA ARG A 81 -32.84 -18.59 5.34
C ARG A 81 -33.77 -18.54 4.13
N GLY A 82 -34.59 -19.58 4.01
CA GLY A 82 -35.46 -19.83 2.86
C GLY A 82 -36.74 -19.00 2.82
N SER A 83 -37.62 -19.43 1.89
CA SER A 83 -38.86 -18.79 1.39
C SER A 83 -38.61 -17.56 0.54
N GLU A 84 -39.18 -17.36 -0.64
CA GLU A 84 -40.18 -18.06 -1.46
C GLU A 84 -40.13 -17.38 -2.85
N GLU A 85 -40.83 -17.95 -3.81
CA GLU A 85 -40.91 -17.65 -5.24
C GLU A 85 -41.12 -16.16 -5.58
N GLU A 86 -40.48 -15.68 -6.68
CA GLU A 86 -41.13 -14.86 -7.72
C GLU A 86 -40.17 -14.57 -8.91
N ASP A 87 -40.78 -14.58 -10.10
CA ASP A 87 -40.26 -14.58 -11.47
C ASP A 87 -39.53 -13.29 -11.95
N ASP A 88 -38.82 -13.47 -13.08
CA ASP A 88 -38.54 -12.54 -14.18
C ASP A 88 -37.69 -11.26 -13.92
N ASP A 89 -36.46 -11.27 -14.45
CA ASP A 89 -36.12 -10.53 -15.69
C ASP A 89 -34.62 -10.66 -16.01
N ASP A 90 -34.31 -11.43 -17.06
CA ASP A 90 -32.98 -11.52 -17.67
C ASP A 90 -32.63 -10.20 -18.37
N VAL A 91 -32.01 -9.28 -17.62
CA VAL A 91 -31.36 -8.09 -18.21
C VAL A 91 -29.91 -8.45 -18.55
N PRO A 92 -29.50 -8.42 -19.83
CA PRO A 92 -28.10 -8.58 -20.19
C PRO A 92 -27.32 -7.40 -19.60
N ARG A 93 -26.52 -7.70 -18.57
CA ARG A 93 -25.66 -6.74 -17.89
C ARG A 93 -24.53 -6.41 -18.86
N ASP A 94 -24.68 -5.32 -19.60
CA ASP A 94 -23.59 -4.71 -20.36
C ASP A 94 -22.44 -4.45 -19.38
N GLU A 95 -21.38 -5.26 -19.49
CA GLU A 95 -20.06 -5.01 -18.89
C GLU A 95 -19.53 -3.73 -19.52
N GLN A 96 -19.93 -2.59 -18.95
CA GLN A 96 -19.25 -1.33 -19.20
C GLN A 96 -17.86 -1.45 -18.58
N ASP A 97 -16.88 -1.78 -19.43
CA ASP A 97 -15.46 -1.58 -19.18
C ASP A 97 -15.26 -0.16 -18.63
N ASP A 98 -15.11 -0.03 -17.31
CA ASP A 98 -14.74 1.24 -16.67
C ASP A 98 -13.32 1.60 -17.16
N PRO A 99 -13.16 2.64 -18.00
CA PRO A 99 -11.87 2.98 -18.56
C PRO A 99 -10.88 3.52 -17.51
N PHE A 100 -11.31 3.71 -16.26
CA PHE A 100 -10.50 4.20 -15.15
C PHE A 100 -10.10 3.12 -14.14
N SER A 101 -10.55 1.86 -14.29
CA SER A 101 -10.24 0.78 -13.34
C SER A 101 -8.90 0.06 -13.61
N LYS A 102 -8.02 0.60 -14.46
CA LYS A 102 -6.65 0.08 -14.58
C LYS A 102 -5.83 0.54 -13.38
N GLN A 103 -6.01 -0.14 -12.25
CA GLN A 103 -4.96 -0.18 -11.23
C GLN A 103 -3.73 -0.79 -11.91
N GLU A 104 -2.77 0.06 -12.26
CA GLU A 104 -1.44 -0.37 -12.66
C GLU A 104 -0.80 -1.04 -11.44
N TYR A 105 -1.05 -2.33 -11.29
CA TYR A 105 -0.27 -3.19 -10.42
C TYR A 105 1.12 -3.27 -11.05
N PHE A 106 2.02 -2.39 -10.63
CA PHE A 106 3.43 -2.51 -10.96
C PHE A 106 3.95 -3.81 -10.34
N GLU A 107 3.94 -4.90 -11.11
CA GLU A 107 4.66 -6.11 -10.78
C GLU A 107 6.17 -5.81 -10.83
N HIS A 108 6.72 -5.30 -9.73
CA HIS A 108 8.16 -5.11 -9.57
C HIS A 108 8.85 -6.46 -9.40
N LYS A 109 8.90 -7.27 -10.46
CA LYS A 109 9.67 -8.52 -10.48
C LYS A 109 11.16 -8.20 -10.64
N GLY A 110 11.88 -8.22 -9.51
CA GLY A 110 13.34 -8.31 -9.50
C GLY A 110 14.12 -6.99 -9.58
N GLU A 111 13.47 -5.83 -9.40
CA GLU A 111 14.20 -4.57 -9.31
C GLU A 111 15.05 -4.52 -8.02
N ARG A 112 16.32 -4.15 -8.18
CA ARG A 112 17.23 -4.00 -7.05
C ARG A 112 16.86 -2.74 -6.27
N ARG A 113 16.70 -2.89 -4.96
CA ARG A 113 16.57 -1.76 -4.05
C ARG A 113 17.84 -0.92 -4.12
N LEU A 114 17.68 0.39 -4.33
CA LEU A 114 18.77 1.34 -4.29
C LEU A 114 18.84 2.00 -2.91
N ALA A 115 20.05 2.26 -2.43
CA ALA A 115 20.24 3.08 -1.24
C ALA A 115 20.02 4.55 -1.60
N ILE A 116 19.33 5.28 -0.72
CA ILE A 116 19.12 6.72 -0.82
C ILE A 116 19.92 7.36 0.32
N SER A 117 20.60 8.47 0.04
CA SER A 117 21.39 9.21 1.01
C SER A 117 21.04 10.70 0.93
N THR A 118 20.99 11.35 2.08
CA THR A 118 20.78 12.80 2.21
C THR A 118 22.12 13.50 2.44
N LYS A 119 22.15 14.82 2.26
CA LYS A 119 23.34 15.63 2.55
C LYS A 119 23.73 15.50 4.03
N HIS A 120 25.03 15.44 4.30
CA HIS A 120 25.57 15.24 5.63
C HIS A 120 25.39 16.50 6.50
N LEU A 121 24.99 16.34 7.76
CA LEU A 121 24.66 17.46 8.65
C LEU A 121 25.85 18.42 8.90
N ALA A 122 27.09 17.93 8.86
CA ALA A 122 28.28 18.75 9.04
C ALA A 122 28.46 19.84 7.94
N ASP A 123 27.77 19.68 6.80
CA ASP A 123 27.71 20.72 5.78
C ASP A 123 26.66 21.80 6.10
N LEU A 124 25.74 21.52 7.02
CA LEU A 124 24.69 22.42 7.50
C LEU A 124 25.15 23.33 8.64
N ASP A 125 26.25 23.03 9.33
CA ASP A 125 26.82 23.91 10.37
C ASP A 125 27.35 25.25 9.80
N LYS A 126 27.45 25.35 8.46
CA LYS A 126 27.74 26.59 7.74
C LYS A 126 26.47 27.39 7.40
N ILE A 127 25.29 26.83 7.64
CA ILE A 127 24.02 27.53 7.50
C ILE A 127 23.86 28.36 8.76
N ASP A 128 24.20 29.64 8.63
CA ASP A 128 23.97 30.65 9.66
C ASP A 128 22.52 30.52 10.15
N GLU A 129 22.33 30.31 11.46
CA GLU A 129 21.01 30.21 12.08
C GLU A 129 20.18 31.50 11.87
N ASN A 130 20.84 32.62 11.53
CA ASN A 130 20.18 33.86 11.15
C ASN A 130 19.77 33.92 9.67
N ASN A 131 20.14 32.92 8.88
CA ASN A 131 19.88 32.83 7.44
C ASN A 131 18.87 31.74 7.08
N TYR A 132 18.21 31.13 8.07
CA TYR A 132 16.89 30.56 7.80
C TYR A 132 16.03 31.71 7.32
N GLY A 133 15.67 31.71 6.03
CA GLY A 133 14.91 32.79 5.41
C GLY A 133 13.68 33.07 6.26
N ASN A 134 13.75 34.10 7.11
CA ASN A 134 12.62 34.56 7.88
C ASN A 134 11.82 35.42 6.92
N TRP A 135 10.99 34.75 6.14
CA TRP A 135 10.13 35.43 5.18
C TRP A 135 9.00 36.07 5.97
N ASP A 136 8.77 37.36 5.76
CA ASP A 136 7.62 38.07 6.32
C ASP A 136 6.34 37.50 5.72
N LEU A 137 5.81 36.45 6.37
CA LEU A 137 4.54 35.83 6.05
C LEU A 137 3.41 36.67 6.64
N GLY A 138 2.35 36.89 5.85
CA GLY A 138 1.12 37.47 6.39
C GLY A 138 0.52 36.57 7.48
N SER A 139 -0.22 37.16 8.43
CA SER A 139 -0.86 36.41 9.52
C SER A 139 -1.74 35.27 8.99
N GLU A 140 -2.49 35.52 7.92
CA GLU A 140 -3.36 34.53 7.28
C GLU A 140 -2.58 33.37 6.67
N ASP A 141 -1.50 33.66 5.94
CA ASP A 141 -0.64 32.64 5.32
C ASP A 141 0.06 31.78 6.38
N TYR A 142 0.53 32.40 7.47
CA TYR A 142 1.17 31.70 8.57
C TYR A 142 0.21 30.71 9.26
N GLU A 143 -1.01 31.15 9.58
CA GLU A 143 -2.02 30.29 10.20
C GLU A 143 -2.42 29.13 9.27
N PHE A 144 -2.58 29.40 7.98
CA PHE A 144 -2.85 28.37 6.97
C PHE A 144 -1.73 27.32 6.91
N ILE A 145 -0.47 27.77 6.82
CA ILE A 145 0.70 26.87 6.76
C ILE A 145 0.77 26.02 8.04
N MET A 146 0.61 26.64 9.22
CA MET A 146 0.64 25.93 10.50
C MET A 146 -0.42 24.83 10.59
N ASP A 147 -1.66 25.10 10.17
CA ASP A 147 -2.73 24.10 10.16
C ASP A 147 -2.41 22.92 9.23
N ARG A 148 -1.86 23.19 8.04
CA ARG A 148 -1.50 22.16 7.06
C ARG A 148 -0.33 21.31 7.53
N ILE A 149 0.74 21.92 8.02
CA ILE A 149 1.93 21.21 8.52
C ILE A 149 1.55 20.31 9.69
N ARG A 150 0.73 20.79 10.64
CA ARG A 150 0.33 20.02 11.84
C ARG A 150 -0.40 18.71 11.49
N ARG A 151 -1.13 18.67 10.38
CA ARG A 151 -1.86 17.47 9.92
C ARG A 151 -0.98 16.51 9.11
N HIS A 152 0.20 16.93 8.67
CA HIS A 152 1.07 16.13 7.83
C HIS A 152 1.89 15.12 8.66
N SER A 153 2.00 13.88 8.20
CA SER A 153 2.64 12.78 8.95
C SER A 153 4.13 13.03 9.26
N PHE A 154 4.88 13.67 8.35
CA PHE A 154 6.28 14.03 8.60
C PHE A 154 6.49 15.00 9.76
N PHE A 155 5.47 15.78 10.13
CA PHE A 155 5.58 16.83 11.14
C PHE A 155 4.73 16.58 12.39
N SER A 156 3.97 15.47 12.43
CA SER A 156 2.99 15.20 13.49
C SER A 156 3.60 15.02 14.88
N SER A 157 4.89 14.68 14.96
CA SER A 157 5.62 14.50 16.22
C SER A 157 6.43 15.74 16.64
N LEU A 158 6.41 16.81 15.84
CA LEU A 158 7.20 18.01 16.14
C LEU A 158 6.50 18.88 17.18
N GLN A 159 7.31 19.52 18.01
CA GLN A 159 6.82 20.49 18.98
C GLN A 159 6.39 21.79 18.30
N GLU A 160 5.51 22.56 18.95
CA GLU A 160 4.95 23.79 18.38
C GLU A 160 6.03 24.83 18.01
N TYR A 161 7.09 24.95 18.81
CA TYR A 161 8.25 25.78 18.47
C TYR A 161 8.90 25.36 17.14
N GLN A 162 9.12 24.05 16.94
CA GLN A 162 9.73 23.53 15.70
C GLN A 162 8.82 23.74 14.50
N LEU A 163 7.51 23.51 14.68
CA LEU A 163 6.51 23.79 13.65
C LEU A 163 6.51 25.27 13.26
N SER A 164 6.58 26.18 14.24
CA SER A 164 6.66 27.62 14.01
C SER A 164 7.93 27.99 13.23
N THR A 165 9.08 27.43 13.59
CA THR A 165 10.35 27.65 12.88
C THR A 165 10.26 27.16 11.44
N ILE A 166 9.69 25.97 11.20
CA ILE A 166 9.47 25.43 9.85
C ILE A 166 8.52 26.33 9.07
N ALA A 167 7.39 26.74 9.66
CA ALA A 167 6.40 27.59 9.02
C ALA A 167 7.00 28.93 8.56
N LYS A 168 7.86 29.55 9.38
CA LYS A 168 8.58 30.79 9.03
C LYS A 168 9.57 30.62 7.88
N ALA A 169 10.10 29.41 7.68
CA ALA A 169 11.02 29.12 6.59
C ALA A 169 10.32 28.98 5.23
N PHE A 170 8.98 28.91 5.18
CA PHE A 170 8.25 28.86 3.92
C PHE A 170 8.31 30.18 3.17
N LYS A 171 8.48 30.08 1.84
CA LYS A 171 8.42 31.22 0.94
C LYS A 171 7.17 31.14 0.08
N VAL A 172 6.43 32.25 0.01
CA VAL A 172 5.28 32.35 -0.89
C VAL A 172 5.77 32.44 -2.34
N SER A 173 5.33 31.51 -3.18
CA SER A 173 5.56 31.53 -4.62
C SER A 173 4.23 31.72 -5.35
N LYS A 174 4.21 32.63 -6.34
CA LYS A 174 3.05 32.91 -7.18
C LYS A 174 3.35 32.45 -8.60
N HIS A 175 2.51 31.57 -9.12
CA HIS A 175 2.62 31.02 -10.46
C HIS A 175 1.48 31.56 -11.33
N LYS A 176 1.75 31.74 -12.63
CA LYS A 176 0.72 32.11 -13.60
C LYS A 176 -0.16 30.90 -13.93
N LEU A 177 -1.34 31.14 -14.48
CA LEU A 177 -2.12 30.07 -15.12
C LEU A 177 -1.24 29.36 -16.15
N ASP A 178 -1.33 28.03 -16.20
CA ASP A 178 -0.56 27.15 -17.09
C ASP A 178 0.97 27.16 -16.87
N ALA A 179 1.45 27.72 -15.75
CA ALA A 179 2.86 27.65 -15.41
C ALA A 179 3.22 26.25 -14.86
N LEU A 180 4.23 25.63 -15.47
CA LEU A 180 4.82 24.40 -14.96
C LEU A 180 5.60 24.70 -13.66
N VAL A 181 5.12 24.17 -12.53
CA VAL A 181 5.75 24.36 -11.21
C VAL A 181 6.96 23.45 -11.04
N TYR A 182 6.78 22.17 -11.37
CA TYR A 182 7.84 21.15 -11.39
C TYR A 182 7.51 20.10 -12.45
N MET A 183 8.54 19.38 -12.92
CA MET A 183 8.40 18.31 -13.90
C MET A 183 8.86 16.98 -13.30
N LYS A 184 8.19 15.88 -13.65
CA LYS A 184 8.61 14.54 -13.20
C LYS A 184 9.99 14.22 -13.76
N GLY A 185 10.92 13.80 -12.90
CA GLY A 185 12.30 13.49 -13.27
C GLY A 185 13.23 14.70 -13.33
N ASP A 186 12.75 15.87 -12.90
CA ASP A 186 13.60 17.04 -12.76
C ASP A 186 14.55 16.88 -11.56
N HIS A 187 15.79 17.34 -11.73
CA HIS A 187 16.86 17.30 -10.73
C HIS A 187 17.30 18.71 -10.30
N ASP A 188 16.56 19.74 -10.73
CA ASP A 188 16.79 21.13 -10.33
C ASP A 188 16.49 21.36 -8.84
N GLU A 189 16.98 22.47 -8.29
CA GLU A 189 16.77 22.87 -6.88
C GLU A 189 15.28 22.96 -6.47
N LYS A 190 14.38 23.11 -7.46
CA LYS A 190 12.92 23.09 -7.23
C LYS A 190 12.39 21.69 -6.90
N ALA A 191 13.06 20.64 -7.37
CA ALA A 191 12.70 19.25 -7.07
C ALA A 191 12.97 18.88 -5.60
N ASP A 192 13.86 19.64 -4.93
CA ASP A 192 14.20 19.45 -3.51
C ASP A 192 13.26 20.22 -2.55
N CYS A 193 12.22 20.88 -3.07
CA CYS A 193 11.32 21.72 -2.27
C CYS A 193 10.02 20.99 -1.91
N PHE A 194 9.49 21.30 -0.72
CA PHE A 194 8.16 20.88 -0.29
C PHE A 194 7.15 22.02 -0.53
N TYR A 195 6.09 21.75 -1.28
CA TYR A 195 5.10 22.75 -1.70
C TYR A 195 3.76 22.57 -0.99
N LEU A 196 3.11 23.69 -0.65
CA LEU A 196 1.74 23.75 -0.16
C LEU A 196 0.92 24.65 -1.09
N VAL A 197 -0.23 24.14 -1.55
CA VAL A 197 -1.15 24.92 -2.39
C VAL A 197 -2.06 25.72 -1.46
N ASN A 198 -1.86 27.04 -1.42
CA ASN A 198 -2.73 27.95 -0.67
C ASN A 198 -4.00 28.29 -1.48
N ASN A 199 -3.82 28.76 -2.72
CA ASN A 199 -4.91 29.16 -3.60
C ASN A 199 -4.75 28.55 -5.00
N GLY A 200 -5.86 28.13 -5.59
CA GLY A 200 -5.92 27.55 -6.94
C GLY A 200 -5.95 26.02 -6.95
N PHE A 201 -5.72 25.46 -8.13
CA PHE A 201 -5.70 24.00 -8.38
C PHE A 201 -4.46 23.66 -9.21
N ILE A 202 -3.86 22.50 -8.94
CA ILE A 202 -2.77 21.92 -9.73
C ILE A 202 -3.35 20.69 -10.42
N GLY A 203 -3.27 20.67 -11.74
CA GLY A 203 -3.76 19.58 -12.61
C GLY A 203 -2.72 19.18 -13.64
#